data_AF-A8M9L2-F1
#
_entry.id   AF-A8M9L2-F1
#
_cell.length_a   1.000
_cell.length_b   1.000
_cell.length_c   1.000
_cell.angle_alpha   90.00
_cell.angle_beta   90.00
_cell.angle_gamma   90.00
#
_symmetry.space_group_name_H-M   'P 1'
#
loop_
_entity.id
_entity.type
_entity.pdbx_description
1 polymer ?
#
loop_
_entity_poly.entity_id
_entity_poly.type
_entity_poly.pdbx_seq_one_letter_code
_entity_poly.pdbx_strand_id
1 'polypeptide(L)'
;MTKQRRVDCVYLLKLVKLLEDPFSGYYSDGYLNSEGMTILSLIAQLTIREAPWSASLFRKARERKDYQSVVKILEGIRELCPGSEY
;
A
#
# COMPACT_ATOMS: atom_id res chain seq x y z
N MET A 1 8.22 -28.03 4.40
CA MET A 1 8.16 -26.91 5.38
C MET A 1 8.35 -25.61 4.61
N THR A 2 7.26 -24.96 4.21
CA THR A 2 7.29 -23.68 3.51
C THR A 2 7.68 -22.61 4.54
N LYS A 3 8.85 -21.97 4.38
CA LYS A 3 9.19 -20.77 5.16
C LYS A 3 8.09 -19.74 4.89
N GLN A 4 7.20 -19.54 5.86
CA GLN A 4 6.19 -18.49 5.83
C GLN A 4 6.96 -17.17 5.79
N ARG A 5 7.09 -16.56 4.60
CA ARG A 5 7.70 -15.24 4.45
C ARG A 5 6.74 -14.26 5.12
N ARG A 6 7.03 -13.89 6.37
CA ARG A 6 6.41 -12.74 7.02
C ARG A 6 6.66 -11.50 6.16
N VAL A 7 5.70 -10.57 6.16
CA VAL A 7 5.83 -9.27 5.50
C VAL A 7 7.16 -8.62 5.92
N ASP A 8 7.94 -8.15 4.96
CA ASP A 8 9.08 -7.27 5.24
C ASP A 8 8.54 -5.89 5.59
N CYS A 9 8.35 -5.66 6.89
CA CYS A 9 7.75 -4.42 7.41
C CYS A 9 8.58 -3.18 7.08
N VAL A 10 9.90 -3.31 7.00
CA VAL A 10 10.78 -2.19 6.65
C VAL A 10 10.50 -1.75 5.22
N TYR A 11 10.48 -2.70 4.29
CA TYR A 11 10.23 -2.40 2.89
C TYR A 11 8.80 -1.93 2.64
N LEU A 12 7.81 -2.59 3.27
CA LEU A 12 6.42 -2.19 3.18
C LEU A 12 6.19 -0.75 3.64
N LEU A 13 6.72 -0.37 4.81
CA LEU A 13 6.53 0.98 5.36
C LEU A 13 7.20 2.05 4.50
N LYS A 14 8.33 1.74 3.83
CA LYS A 14 8.92 2.65 2.84
C LYS A 14 7.98 2.90 1.67
N LEU A 15 7.38 1.84 1.11
CA LEU A 15 6.42 1.96 0.01
C LEU A 15 5.14 2.71 0.43
N VAL A 16 4.63 2.45 1.63
CA VAL A 16 3.48 3.16 2.21
C VAL A 16 3.77 4.66 2.27
N LYS A 17 4.92 5.05 2.85
CA LYS A 17 5.30 6.47 2.97
C LYS A 17 5.35 7.20 1.63
N LEU A 18 5.74 6.53 0.54
CA LEU A 18 5.76 7.14 -0.80
C LEU A 18 4.36 7.57 -1.26
N LEU A 19 3.31 6.86 -0.84
CA LEU A 19 1.92 7.14 -1.24
C LEU A 19 1.13 7.93 -0.18
N GLU A 20 1.71 8.20 0.99
CA GLU A 20 1.05 9.00 2.04
C GLU A 20 1.15 10.50 1.80
N ASP A 21 2.09 10.96 0.99
CA ASP A 21 2.22 12.36 0.64
C ASP A 21 1.35 12.70 -0.59
N PRO A 22 0.25 13.48 -0.43
CA PRO A 22 -0.62 13.87 -1.54
C PRO A 22 0.07 14.80 -2.54
N PHE A 23 1.18 15.45 -2.16
CA PHE A 23 1.97 16.33 -3.02
C PHE A 23 3.18 15.64 -3.65
N SER A 24 3.34 14.33 -3.41
CA SER A 24 4.40 13.55 -4.03
C SER A 24 4.24 13.47 -5.56
N GLY A 25 5.37 13.23 -6.25
CA GLY A 25 5.38 13.02 -7.69
C GLY A 25 4.61 11.78 -8.17
N TYR A 26 4.03 10.98 -7.26
CA TYR A 26 3.19 9.83 -7.57
C TYR A 26 1.71 10.20 -7.80
N TYR A 27 1.35 11.45 -7.51
CA TYR A 27 0.03 11.99 -7.78
C TYR A 27 0.06 13.02 -8.91
N SER A 28 -0.98 13.02 -9.72
CA SER A 28 -1.24 14.03 -10.75
C SER A 28 -2.72 14.38 -10.68
N ASP A 29 -3.02 15.66 -10.48
CA ASP A 29 -4.38 16.17 -10.25
C ASP A 29 -5.15 15.44 -9.12
N GLY A 30 -4.43 14.98 -8.08
CA GLY A 30 -5.01 14.28 -6.93
C GLY A 30 -5.24 12.77 -7.13
N TYR A 31 -4.82 12.22 -8.26
CA TYR A 31 -4.92 10.79 -8.60
C TYR A 31 -3.55 10.14 -8.77
N LEU A 32 -3.43 8.86 -8.45
CA LEU A 32 -2.20 8.10 -8.71
C LEU A 32 -1.88 8.07 -10.21
N ASN A 33 -0.65 8.44 -10.54
CA ASN A 33 -0.08 8.22 -11.87
C ASN A 33 0.44 6.77 -12.03
N SER A 34 1.09 6.47 -13.15
CA SER A 34 1.60 5.12 -13.44
C SER A 34 2.62 4.61 -12.42
N GLU A 35 3.48 5.49 -11.89
CA GLU A 35 4.48 5.13 -10.89
C GLU A 35 3.81 4.86 -9.54
N GLY A 36 2.87 5.72 -9.13
CA GLY A 36 2.06 5.52 -7.93
C GLY A 36 1.25 4.21 -7.98
N MET A 37 0.69 3.89 -9.14
CA MET A 37 -0.01 2.60 -9.37
C MET A 37 0.93 1.39 -9.30
N THR A 38 2.19 1.55 -9.68
CA THR A 38 3.21 0.52 -9.52
C THR A 38 3.50 0.27 -8.04
N ILE A 39 3.70 1.34 -7.25
CA ILE A 39 3.91 1.24 -5.80
C ILE A 39 2.72 0.57 -5.12
N LEU A 40 1.49 1.01 -5.44
CA LEU A 40 0.26 0.40 -4.89
C LEU A 40 0.19 -1.10 -5.20
N SER A 41 0.67 -1.51 -6.38
CA SER A 41 0.71 -2.92 -6.78
C SER A 41 1.75 -3.73 -6.01
N LEU A 42 2.92 -3.16 -5.73
CA LEU A 42 3.95 -3.79 -4.90
C LEU A 42 3.45 -4.00 -3.47
N ILE A 43 2.80 -2.98 -2.89
CA ILE A 43 2.17 -3.09 -1.55
C ILE A 43 1.16 -4.23 -1.55
N ALA A 44 0.27 -4.31 -2.55
CA ALA A 44 -0.70 -5.39 -2.66
C ALA A 44 -0.03 -6.78 -2.71
N GLN A 45 1.03 -6.93 -3.50
CA GLN A 45 1.74 -8.21 -3.61
C GLN A 45 2.39 -8.64 -2.28
N LEU A 46 2.90 -7.69 -1.51
CA LEU A 46 3.51 -7.94 -0.21
C LEU A 46 2.49 -8.35 0.86
N THR A 47 1.27 -7.82 0.79
CA THR A 47 0.31 -7.90 1.90
C THR A 47 -0.83 -8.88 1.66
N ILE A 48 -1.22 -9.15 0.40
CA ILE A 48 -2.44 -9.91 0.09
C ILE A 48 -2.47 -11.34 0.64
N ARG A 49 -1.30 -11.94 0.87
CA ARG A 49 -1.19 -13.28 1.47
C ARG A 49 -1.50 -13.28 2.97
N GLU A 50 -1.04 -12.26 3.67
CA GLU A 50 -1.20 -12.11 5.12
C GLU A 50 -2.49 -11.38 5.48
N ALA A 51 -3.02 -10.57 4.56
CA ALA A 51 -4.28 -9.84 4.67
C ALA A 51 -5.17 -10.05 3.43
N PRO A 52 -5.76 -11.25 3.23
CA PRO A 52 -6.60 -11.52 2.05
C PRO A 52 -7.80 -10.59 1.92
N TRP A 53 -8.33 -10.09 3.05
CA TRP A 53 -9.42 -9.11 3.10
C TRP A 53 -9.10 -7.81 2.34
N SER A 54 -7.81 -7.45 2.24
CA SER A 54 -7.36 -6.22 1.57
C SER A 54 -7.51 -6.27 0.05
N ALA A 55 -7.68 -7.45 -0.56
CA ALA A 55 -7.76 -7.62 -2.01
C ALA A 55 -8.87 -6.76 -2.64
N SER A 56 -10.05 -6.74 -2.00
CA SER A 56 -11.19 -5.96 -2.47
C SER A 56 -10.97 -4.45 -2.35
N LEU A 57 -10.19 -4.02 -1.35
CA LEU A 57 -9.82 -2.63 -1.13
C LEU A 57 -8.78 -2.18 -2.14
N PHE A 58 -7.77 -3.01 -2.45
CA PHE A 58 -6.78 -2.71 -3.49
C PHE A 58 -7.45 -2.55 -4.84
N ARG A 59 -8.45 -3.39 -5.15
CA ARG A 59 -9.23 -3.24 -6.38
C ARG A 59 -9.92 -1.87 -6.43
N LYS A 60 -10.63 -1.48 -5.37
CA LYS A 60 -11.30 -0.17 -5.30
C LYS A 60 -10.32 1.01 -5.39
N ALA A 61 -9.18 0.92 -4.71
CA ALA A 61 -8.14 1.94 -4.74
C ALA A 61 -7.54 2.07 -6.16
N ARG A 62 -7.35 0.96 -6.89
CA ARG A 62 -6.88 0.97 -8.28
C ARG A 62 -7.90 1.54 -9.26
N GLU A 63 -9.19 1.30 -9.04
CA GLU A 63 -10.27 1.84 -9.87
C GLU A 63 -10.40 3.35 -9.69
N ARG A 64 -10.40 3.83 -8.44
CA ARG A 64 -10.62 5.24 -8.14
C ARG A 64 -9.35 6.09 -8.28
N LYS A 65 -8.20 5.53 -7.87
CA LYS A 65 -6.87 6.15 -7.86
C LYS A 65 -6.73 7.42 -7.02
N ASP A 66 -7.80 7.89 -6.40
CA ASP A 66 -7.80 9.11 -5.61
C ASP A 66 -7.03 8.90 -4.29
N TYR A 67 -6.39 9.96 -3.83
CA TYR A 67 -5.60 9.97 -2.60
C TYR A 67 -6.35 9.40 -1.38
N GLN A 68 -7.63 9.75 -1.19
CA GLN A 68 -8.38 9.31 0.00
C GLN A 68 -8.60 7.79 0.01
N SER A 69 -8.94 7.21 -1.14
CA SER A 69 -9.10 5.77 -1.28
C SER A 69 -7.77 5.03 -1.07
N VAL A 70 -6.65 5.63 -1.47
CA VAL A 70 -5.31 5.08 -1.27
C VAL A 70 -4.89 5.13 0.20
N VAL A 71 -4.99 6.28 0.86
CA VAL A 71 -4.62 6.40 2.29
C VAL A 71 -5.42 5.43 3.16
N LYS A 72 -6.73 5.32 2.92
CA LYS A 72 -7.60 4.44 3.70
C LYS A 72 -7.16 2.97 3.67
N ILE A 73 -6.62 2.49 2.54
CA ILE A 73 -6.09 1.13 2.49
C ILE A 73 -4.71 1.05 3.14
N LEU A 74 -3.85 2.06 2.97
CA LEU A 74 -2.52 2.09 3.56
C LEU A 74 -2.57 2.07 5.10
N GLU A 75 -3.54 2.78 5.71
CA GLU A 75 -3.79 2.74 7.16
C GLU A 75 -4.05 1.32 7.65
N GLY A 76 -4.98 0.59 7.02
CA GLY A 76 -5.26 -0.80 7.39
C GLY A 76 -4.08 -1.75 7.11
N ILE A 77 -3.26 -1.45 6.11
CA ILE A 77 -2.05 -2.21 5.82
C ILE A 77 -0.94 -1.96 6.86
N ARG A 78 -0.85 -0.77 7.44
CA ARG A 78 0.12 -0.48 8.52
C ARG A 78 -0.11 -1.37 9.74
N GLU A 79 -1.34 -1.77 10.01
CA GLU A 79 -1.67 -2.67 11.12
C GLU A 79 -0.99 -4.04 11.02
N LEU A 80 -0.51 -4.44 9.84
CA LEU A 80 0.28 -5.66 9.64
C LEU A 80 1.71 -5.56 10.22
N CYS A 81 2.15 -4.35 10.53
CA CYS A 81 3.49 -4.04 11.02
C CYS A 81 3.42 -3.19 12.31
N PRO A 82 2.83 -3.72 13.40
CA PRO A 82 2.74 -3.01 14.68
C PRO A 82 4.12 -2.94 15.35
N GLY A 83 4.52 -1.76 15.81
CA GLY A 83 5.77 -1.57 16.56
C GLY A 83 7.04 -1.44 15.72
N SER A 84 6.95 -1.43 14.39
CA SER A 84 8.04 -0.96 13.54
C SER A 84 8.06 0.56 13.53
N GLU A 85 8.57 1.13 14.63
CA GLU A 85 8.99 2.52 14.69
C GLU A 85 10.25 2.70 13.83
N TYR A 86 10.20 3.67 12.93
CA TYR A 86 11.37 4.29 12.31
C TYR A 86 11.36 5.76 12.69
#